data_AF-A0A2W4L2F7-F1
#
_entry.id   AF-A0A2W4L2F7-F1
#
_cell.length_a   1.000
_cell.length_b   1.000
_cell.length_c   1.000
_cell.angle_alpha   90.00
_cell.angle_beta   90.00
_cell.angle_gamma   90.00
#
_symmetry.space_group_name_H-M   'P 1'
#
loop_
_entity.id
_entity.type
_entity.pdbx_description
1 polymer ?
#
loop_
_entity_poly.entity_id
_entity_poly.type
_entity_poly.pdbx_seq_one_letter_code
_entity_poly.pdbx_strand_id
1 'polypeptide(L)'
;MRFPTRSGRRRWRSPLALTIGVAATVTVLTGPTSSASAPPIYTDSSKPVAVRVDDLVRRMTTEEKAGQLQQIAVARLQGDCQWSGGELNQQCMKEVLADQHVGSILSGGGMTPAENTPEEWAKMVNTIQRYAIKHSRLGIPIVYGVDAVHGHNNVLGATMFQHQIGLGATWNPKLVADVARATQRATAATGTVWNFSPVADLARDHRWGRYYETYSEDCLLYNSPSQRNRTRCVFRFSFSKKK
;
A
#
# COMPACT_ATOMS: atom_id res chain seq x y z
N MET A 1 -5.06 -53.21 54.40
CA MET A 1 -6.34 -53.16 53.65
C MET A 1 -7.47 -53.54 54.58
N ARG A 2 -8.37 -52.59 54.93
CA ARG A 2 -9.73 -52.84 55.43
C ARG A 2 -10.41 -51.50 55.77
N PHE A 3 -11.63 -51.34 55.24
CA PHE A 3 -12.72 -50.49 55.75
C PHE A 3 -12.96 -50.73 57.27
N PRO A 4 -13.58 -49.82 58.07
CA PRO A 4 -15.00 -49.50 57.87
C PRO A 4 -15.54 -48.12 58.29
N THR A 5 -16.79 -48.01 57.84
CA THR A 5 -17.90 -47.07 57.98
C THR A 5 -18.36 -46.64 59.38
N ARG A 6 -19.09 -45.50 59.35
CA ARG A 6 -20.33 -45.14 60.08
C ARG A 6 -20.22 -44.65 61.53
N SER A 7 -20.62 -43.40 61.72
CA SER A 7 -21.52 -43.01 62.82
C SER A 7 -22.58 -42.06 62.29
N GLY A 8 -23.80 -42.19 62.81
CA GLY A 8 -24.93 -41.40 62.39
C GLY A 8 -25.74 -40.88 63.58
N ARG A 9 -26.66 -39.99 63.21
CA ARG A 9 -27.83 -39.48 63.95
C ARG A 9 -27.54 -38.39 64.98
N ARG A 10 -28.15 -37.21 64.75
CA ARG A 10 -29.45 -36.89 65.34
C ARG A 10 -30.10 -35.71 64.63
N ARG A 11 -31.35 -35.92 64.21
CA ARG A 11 -32.26 -34.89 63.73
C ARG A 11 -32.76 -34.07 64.92
N TRP A 12 -32.69 -32.75 64.80
CA TRP A 12 -33.47 -31.82 65.62
C TRP A 12 -34.46 -31.08 64.72
N ARG A 13 -35.70 -30.97 65.20
CA ARG A 13 -36.82 -30.33 64.53
C ARG A 13 -36.92 -28.87 64.98
N SER A 14 -37.08 -27.96 64.00
CA SER A 14 -37.97 -26.78 63.94
C SER A 14 -37.87 -25.69 65.05
N PRO A 15 -38.01 -24.37 64.73
CA PRO A 15 -39.17 -23.84 64.00
C PRO A 15 -38.88 -22.78 62.92
N LEU A 16 -39.94 -22.52 62.15
CA LEU A 16 -40.08 -21.49 61.12
C LEU A 16 -39.66 -20.11 61.65
N ALA A 17 -38.75 -19.46 60.92
CA ALA A 17 -38.58 -18.02 60.97
C ALA A 17 -39.35 -17.40 59.80
N LEU A 18 -40.39 -16.65 60.14
CA LEU A 18 -41.12 -15.77 59.25
C LEU A 18 -40.28 -14.50 59.06
N THR A 19 -39.72 -14.28 57.87
CA THR A 19 -39.11 -12.99 57.51
C THR A 19 -39.67 -12.47 56.20
N ILE A 20 -40.04 -11.20 56.26
CA ILE A 20 -40.82 -10.41 55.32
C ILE A 20 -40.01 -10.22 54.02
N GLY A 21 -40.58 -10.64 52.90
CA GLY A 21 -40.02 -10.39 51.57
C GLY A 21 -40.17 -8.92 51.20
N VAL A 22 -39.07 -8.17 51.27
CA VAL A 22 -38.96 -6.86 50.63
C VAL A 22 -38.76 -7.10 49.15
N ALA A 23 -39.78 -6.86 48.34
CA ALA A 23 -39.67 -6.83 46.89
C ALA A 23 -38.84 -5.61 46.49
N ALA A 24 -37.53 -5.80 46.32
CA ALA A 24 -36.67 -4.80 45.68
C ALA A 24 -37.01 -4.77 44.18
N THR A 25 -37.80 -3.78 43.76
CA THR A 25 -37.98 -3.43 42.36
C THR A 25 -36.65 -2.94 41.81
N VAL A 26 -35.92 -3.82 41.13
CA VAL A 26 -34.76 -3.45 40.33
C VAL A 26 -35.28 -2.75 39.08
N THR A 27 -35.34 -1.42 39.12
CA THR A 27 -35.58 -0.60 37.93
C THR A 27 -34.35 -0.71 37.05
N VAL A 28 -34.42 -1.57 36.03
CA VAL A 28 -33.39 -1.63 34.98
C VAL A 28 -33.48 -0.31 34.20
N LEU A 29 -32.61 0.64 34.54
CA LEU A 29 -32.33 1.82 33.73
C LEU A 29 -31.76 1.34 32.41
N THR A 30 -32.62 1.20 31.40
CA THR A 30 -32.21 1.04 30.01
C THR A 30 -31.62 2.38 29.57
N GLY A 31 -30.31 2.54 29.80
CA GLY A 31 -29.56 3.63 29.20
C GLY A 31 -29.71 3.60 27.67
N PRO A 32 -29.64 4.74 26.99
CA PRO A 32 -29.75 4.78 25.53
C PRO A 32 -28.66 3.87 24.95
N THR A 33 -29.11 2.82 24.26
CA THR A 33 -28.23 1.98 23.44
C THR A 33 -27.64 2.90 22.37
N SER A 34 -26.36 3.22 22.53
CA SER A 34 -25.58 3.89 21.50
C SER A 34 -25.65 3.00 20.26
N SER A 35 -26.49 3.39 19.29
CA SER A 35 -26.54 2.75 17.98
C SER A 35 -25.18 2.96 17.35
N ALA A 36 -24.35 1.91 17.35
CA ALA A 36 -23.11 1.92 16.61
C ALA A 36 -23.45 2.28 15.16
N SER A 37 -23.04 3.46 14.71
CA SER A 37 -23.31 3.91 13.35
C SER A 37 -22.78 2.85 12.38
N ALA A 38 -23.57 2.49 11.37
CA ALA A 38 -23.14 1.57 10.34
C ALA A 38 -21.74 1.97 9.80
N PRO A 39 -20.86 0.99 9.49
CA PRO A 39 -19.52 1.29 9.02
C PRO A 39 -19.57 2.12 7.72
N PRO A 40 -18.60 3.03 7.50
CA PRO A 40 -18.54 3.82 6.28
C PRO A 40 -18.52 2.97 5.00
N ILE A 41 -19.20 3.43 3.94
CA ILE A 41 -19.33 2.71 2.67
C ILE A 41 -17.96 2.48 2.03
N TYR A 42 -17.02 3.41 2.17
CA TYR A 42 -15.68 3.27 1.61
C TYR A 42 -14.90 2.05 2.12
N THR A 43 -15.29 1.50 3.29
CA THR A 43 -14.67 0.29 3.86
C THR A 43 -15.25 -1.01 3.32
N ASP A 44 -16.41 -0.96 2.64
CA ASP A 44 -17.08 -2.13 2.08
C ASP A 44 -16.53 -2.48 0.68
N SER A 45 -15.74 -3.56 0.61
CA SER A 45 -15.11 -4.04 -0.63
C SER A 45 -16.09 -4.61 -1.66
N SER A 46 -17.36 -4.87 -1.28
CA SER A 46 -18.40 -5.30 -2.22
C SER A 46 -18.96 -4.15 -3.06
N LYS A 47 -18.72 -2.90 -2.65
CA LYS A 47 -19.21 -1.72 -3.36
C LYS A 47 -18.30 -1.31 -4.52
N PRO A 48 -18.85 -0.75 -5.62
CA PRO A 48 -18.04 -0.26 -6.73
C PRO A 48 -17.01 0.78 -6.28
N VAL A 49 -15.82 0.77 -6.90
CA VAL A 49 -14.72 1.68 -6.56
C VAL A 49 -15.18 3.15 -6.56
N ALA A 50 -15.91 3.59 -7.60
CA ALA A 50 -16.40 4.97 -7.69
C ALA A 50 -17.31 5.37 -6.52
N VAL A 51 -18.13 4.45 -6.01
CA VAL A 51 -19.02 4.67 -4.86
C VAL A 51 -18.19 4.79 -3.57
N ARG A 52 -17.19 3.92 -3.40
CA ARG A 52 -16.27 3.97 -2.26
C ARG A 52 -15.44 5.26 -2.25
N VAL A 53 -14.99 5.70 -3.43
CA VAL A 53 -14.23 6.95 -3.60
C VAL A 53 -15.10 8.17 -3.27
N ASP A 54 -16.33 8.25 -3.77
CA ASP A 54 -17.24 9.37 -3.45
C ASP A 54 -17.54 9.46 -1.94
N ASP A 55 -17.85 8.33 -1.28
CA ASP A 55 -18.05 8.29 0.17
C ASP A 55 -16.79 8.70 0.94
N LEU A 56 -15.60 8.23 0.54
CA LEU A 56 -14.33 8.59 1.18
C LEU A 56 -14.03 10.08 1.03
N VAL A 57 -14.06 10.61 -0.19
CA VAL A 57 -13.68 12.01 -0.49
C VAL A 57 -14.62 13.01 0.19
N ARG A 58 -15.91 12.67 0.35
CA ARG A 58 -16.86 13.50 1.12
C ARG A 58 -16.55 13.57 2.61
N ARG A 59 -15.88 12.54 3.16
CA ARG A 59 -15.48 12.48 4.57
C ARG A 59 -14.15 13.18 4.85
N MET A 60 -13.38 13.51 3.81
CA MET A 60 -12.05 14.10 3.94
C MET A 60 -12.11 15.62 4.18
N THR A 61 -11.22 16.11 5.03
CA THR A 61 -10.92 17.54 5.13
C THR A 61 -10.14 18.01 3.90
N THR A 62 -9.95 19.33 3.76
CA THR A 62 -9.14 19.89 2.68
C THR A 62 -7.68 19.45 2.80
N GLU A 63 -7.15 19.39 4.03
CA GLU A 63 -5.79 19.00 4.36
C GLU A 63 -5.56 17.52 4.01
N GLU A 64 -6.49 16.64 4.37
CA GLU A 64 -6.42 15.22 3.99
C GLU A 64 -6.45 15.06 2.47
N LYS A 65 -7.25 15.86 1.75
CA LYS A 65 -7.28 15.84 0.27
C LYS A 65 -5.96 16.31 -0.33
N ALA A 66 -5.38 17.38 0.20
CA ALA A 66 -4.08 17.89 -0.22
C ALA A 66 -2.97 16.86 0.03
N GLY A 67 -2.96 16.21 1.20
CA GLY A 67 -2.00 15.16 1.54
C GLY A 67 -2.06 13.96 0.57
N GLN A 68 -3.26 13.57 0.13
CA GLN A 68 -3.41 12.50 -0.87
C GLN A 68 -2.83 12.83 -2.25
N LEU A 69 -2.55 14.10 -2.55
CA LEU A 69 -1.88 14.53 -3.79
C LEU A 69 -0.35 14.60 -3.65
N GLN A 70 0.18 14.32 -2.45
CA GLN A 70 1.62 14.37 -2.19
C GLN A 70 2.26 12.98 -2.26
N GLN A 71 3.43 12.94 -2.89
CA GLN A 71 4.34 11.82 -2.86
C GLN A 71 5.69 12.26 -2.27
N ILE A 72 6.10 11.64 -1.16
CA ILE A 72 7.30 12.02 -0.41
C ILE A 72 8.35 10.89 -0.47
N ALA A 73 9.62 11.25 -0.62
CA ALA A 73 10.71 10.28 -0.63
C ALA A 73 10.89 9.63 0.76
N VAL A 74 11.16 8.31 0.79
CA VAL A 74 11.34 7.55 2.04
C VAL A 74 12.49 8.07 2.91
N ALA A 75 13.48 8.72 2.32
CA ALA A 75 14.57 9.37 3.06
C ALA A 75 14.05 10.41 4.08
N ARG A 76 12.91 11.06 3.79
CA ARG A 76 12.24 11.98 4.72
C ARG A 76 11.57 11.28 5.91
N LEU A 77 11.46 9.95 5.90
CA LEU A 77 10.96 9.12 7.00
C LEU A 77 12.11 8.47 7.79
N GLN A 78 13.36 8.65 7.35
CA GLN A 78 14.53 7.97 7.89
C GLN A 78 15.49 8.96 8.57
N GLY A 79 16.35 8.44 9.44
CA GLY A 79 17.48 9.18 10.02
C GLY A 79 17.10 10.54 10.61
N ASP A 80 17.63 11.62 10.03
CA ASP A 80 17.44 13.01 10.47
C ASP A 80 16.20 13.72 9.87
N CYS A 81 15.31 12.97 9.23
CA CYS A 81 14.15 13.46 8.47
C CYS A 81 14.49 14.27 7.20
N GLN A 82 15.75 14.35 6.79
CA GLN A 82 16.19 15.03 5.57
C GLN A 82 16.52 14.00 4.49
N TRP A 83 17.81 13.73 4.29
CA TRP A 83 18.29 12.89 3.18
C TRP A 83 19.41 11.95 3.63
N SER A 84 19.56 11.73 4.94
CA SER A 84 20.59 10.84 5.48
C SER A 84 20.35 9.36 5.18
N GLY A 85 19.09 8.98 4.89
CA GLY A 85 18.68 7.57 4.82
C GLY A 85 18.77 6.90 6.20
N GLY A 86 18.86 5.56 6.20
CA GLY A 86 19.02 4.75 7.41
C GLY A 86 17.70 4.21 7.97
N GLU A 87 17.65 4.06 9.29
CA GLU A 87 16.47 3.52 9.98
C GLU A 87 15.26 4.47 9.92
N LEU A 88 14.06 3.90 9.94
CA LEU A 88 12.83 4.68 10.06
C LEU A 88 12.79 5.43 11.39
N ASN A 89 12.48 6.72 11.33
CA ASN A 89 12.40 7.58 12.49
C ASN A 89 10.92 7.94 12.78
N GLN A 90 10.51 7.72 14.03
CA GLN A 90 9.13 7.91 14.47
C GLN A 90 8.63 9.34 14.34
N GLN A 91 9.49 10.33 14.62
CA GLN A 91 9.11 11.73 14.50
C GLN A 91 8.89 12.11 13.03
N CYS A 92 9.77 11.65 12.15
CA CYS A 92 9.65 11.88 10.73
C CYS A 92 8.39 11.22 10.15
N MET A 93 8.11 9.96 10.54
CA MET A 93 6.89 9.27 10.14
C MET A 93 5.63 9.99 10.64
N LYS A 94 5.64 10.52 11.88
CA LYS A 94 4.52 11.31 12.41
C LYS A 94 4.28 12.55 11.55
N GLU A 95 5.31 13.33 11.31
CA GLU A 95 5.21 14.57 10.53
C GLU A 95 4.65 14.30 9.14
N VAL A 96 5.23 13.33 8.42
CA VAL A 96 4.85 13.04 7.03
C VAL A 96 3.51 12.31 6.92
N LEU A 97 3.30 11.24 7.71
CA LEU A 97 2.14 10.36 7.52
C LEU A 97 0.92 10.81 8.32
N ALA A 98 1.10 11.29 9.55
CA ALA A 98 0.00 11.65 10.44
C ALA A 98 -0.39 13.12 10.30
N ASP A 99 0.58 14.04 10.33
CA ASP A 99 0.32 15.48 10.35
C ASP A 99 0.07 16.05 8.94
N GLN A 100 0.79 15.56 7.93
CA GLN A 100 0.64 15.99 6.54
C GLN A 100 -0.32 15.12 5.71
N HIS A 101 -0.80 13.99 6.25
CA HIS A 101 -1.75 13.08 5.59
C HIS A 101 -1.29 12.56 4.22
N VAL A 102 0.03 12.40 4.03
CA VAL A 102 0.65 12.04 2.74
C VAL A 102 0.08 10.73 2.19
N GLY A 103 -0.35 10.77 0.93
CA GLY A 103 -0.97 9.63 0.23
C GLY A 103 0.03 8.66 -0.40
N SER A 104 1.26 9.08 -0.65
CA SER A 104 2.25 8.21 -1.30
C SER A 104 3.67 8.43 -0.77
N ILE A 105 4.41 7.32 -0.68
CA ILE A 105 5.84 7.31 -0.39
C ILE A 105 6.57 6.69 -1.59
N LEU A 106 7.79 7.14 -1.88
CA LEU A 106 8.63 6.50 -2.88
C LEU A 106 10.04 6.18 -2.37
N SER A 107 10.66 5.15 -2.94
CA SER A 107 12.11 4.99 -2.92
C SER A 107 12.68 5.41 -4.27
N GLY A 108 13.44 6.50 -4.29
CA GLY A 108 14.27 6.86 -5.44
C GLY A 108 15.50 5.97 -5.57
N GLY A 109 16.33 6.22 -6.59
CA GLY A 109 17.58 5.49 -6.79
C GLY A 109 18.48 5.52 -5.55
N GLY A 110 18.80 4.34 -5.01
CA GLY A 110 19.66 4.19 -3.84
C GLY A 110 18.99 4.48 -2.49
N MET A 111 17.70 4.79 -2.44
CA MET A 111 16.96 5.00 -1.19
C MET A 111 16.43 3.66 -0.66
N THR A 112 17.25 3.01 0.16
CA THR A 112 17.00 1.66 0.70
C THR A 112 16.67 1.71 2.19
N PRO A 113 16.19 0.60 2.78
CA PRO A 113 16.33 0.37 4.22
C PRO A 113 17.81 0.43 4.65
N ALA A 114 18.05 0.49 5.96
CA ALA A 114 19.41 0.50 6.53
C ALA A 114 20.23 -0.72 6.10
N GLU A 115 19.61 -1.90 6.11
CA GLU A 115 20.14 -3.10 5.49
C GLU A 115 19.37 -3.39 4.19
N ASN A 116 20.08 -3.42 3.07
CA ASN A 116 19.44 -3.60 1.76
C ASN A 116 19.22 -5.08 1.44
N THR A 117 18.19 -5.68 2.03
CA THR A 117 17.74 -7.05 1.74
C THR A 117 16.24 -7.10 1.40
N PRO A 118 15.75 -8.10 0.64
CA PRO A 118 14.32 -8.19 0.32
C PRO A 118 13.41 -8.20 1.56
N GLU A 119 13.85 -8.83 2.65
CA GLU A 119 13.10 -8.89 3.91
C GLU A 119 13.00 -7.51 4.56
N GLU A 120 14.11 -6.77 4.63
CA GLU A 120 14.13 -5.44 5.23
C GLU A 120 13.32 -4.42 4.42
N TRP A 121 13.29 -4.56 3.10
CA TRP A 121 12.37 -3.80 2.26
C TRP A 121 10.90 -4.08 2.62
N ALA A 122 10.52 -5.36 2.74
CA ALA A 122 9.17 -5.73 3.14
C ALA A 122 8.82 -5.22 4.54
N LYS A 123 9.75 -5.30 5.51
CA LYS A 123 9.57 -4.78 6.88
C LYS A 123 9.39 -3.27 6.89
N MET A 124 10.21 -2.53 6.15
CA MET A 124 10.14 -1.08 6.03
C MET A 124 8.77 -0.67 5.46
N VAL A 125 8.39 -1.19 4.29
CA VAL A 125 7.12 -0.84 3.62
C VAL A 125 5.93 -1.19 4.51
N ASN A 126 5.91 -2.38 5.12
CA ASN A 126 4.84 -2.79 6.02
C ASN A 126 4.75 -1.91 7.28
N THR A 127 5.88 -1.43 7.79
CA THR A 127 5.92 -0.55 8.97
C THR A 127 5.31 0.81 8.64
N ILE A 128 5.71 1.41 7.52
CA ILE A 128 5.15 2.66 7.01
C ILE A 128 3.63 2.49 6.76
N GLN A 129 3.24 1.38 6.12
CA GLN A 129 1.84 1.08 5.81
C GLN A 129 0.97 0.97 7.06
N ARG A 130 1.43 0.22 8.07
CA ARG A 130 0.74 0.10 9.37
C ARG A 130 0.64 1.43 10.07
N TYR A 131 1.71 2.23 10.05
CA TYR A 131 1.72 3.55 10.67
C TYR A 131 0.67 4.46 10.02
N ALA A 132 0.68 4.57 8.69
CA ALA A 132 -0.26 5.40 7.95
C ALA A 132 -1.72 5.03 8.24
N ILE A 133 -2.07 3.73 8.20
CA ILE A 133 -3.43 3.27 8.50
C ILE A 133 -3.82 3.57 9.95
N LYS A 134 -2.92 3.32 10.90
CA LYS A 134 -3.21 3.50 12.34
C LYS A 134 -3.37 4.97 12.74
N HIS A 135 -2.62 5.86 12.10
CA HIS A 135 -2.54 7.28 12.48
C HIS A 135 -3.36 8.21 11.56
N SER A 136 -3.90 7.70 10.45
CA SER A 136 -4.91 8.39 9.65
C SER A 136 -6.30 8.22 10.26
N ARG A 137 -7.03 9.32 10.46
CA ARG A 137 -8.44 9.32 10.92
C ARG A 137 -9.36 8.43 10.08
N LEU A 138 -9.12 8.37 8.77
CA LEU A 138 -9.90 7.59 7.81
C LEU A 138 -9.27 6.22 7.47
N GLY A 139 -8.13 5.88 8.09
CA GLY A 139 -7.41 4.63 7.81
C GLY A 139 -6.98 4.43 6.34
N ILE A 140 -6.64 5.51 5.63
CA ILE A 140 -6.28 5.43 4.21
C ILE A 140 -4.86 4.83 4.09
N PRO A 141 -4.67 3.76 3.29
CA PRO A 141 -3.35 3.19 3.04
C PRO A 141 -2.53 4.09 2.12
N ILE A 142 -1.19 4.09 2.27
CA ILE A 142 -0.31 4.75 1.30
C ILE A 142 -0.16 3.94 0.01
N VAL A 143 0.17 4.63 -1.08
CA VAL A 143 0.72 4.02 -2.29
C VAL A 143 2.24 4.09 -2.21
N TYR A 144 2.93 2.94 -2.24
CA TYR A 144 4.40 2.90 -2.24
C TYR A 144 4.95 2.71 -3.66
N GLY A 145 5.71 3.70 -4.13
CA GLY A 145 6.34 3.75 -5.45
C GLY A 145 7.84 3.38 -5.44
N VAL A 146 8.32 2.78 -6.52
CA VAL A 146 9.75 2.50 -6.70
C VAL A 146 10.15 2.53 -8.17
N ASP A 147 11.40 2.90 -8.45
CA ASP A 147 12.05 2.69 -9.73
C ASP A 147 12.53 1.23 -9.86
N ALA A 148 11.67 0.35 -10.38
CA ALA A 148 12.00 -1.03 -10.75
C ALA A 148 12.03 -1.17 -12.29
N VAL A 149 12.97 -0.44 -12.91
CA VAL A 149 12.97 -0.13 -14.36
C VAL A 149 13.58 -1.23 -15.23
N HIS A 150 14.30 -2.18 -14.64
CA HIS A 150 14.88 -3.34 -15.31
C HIS A 150 15.05 -4.55 -14.36
N GLY A 151 13.98 -4.83 -13.60
CA GLY A 151 14.02 -5.64 -12.39
C GLY A 151 13.83 -4.77 -11.15
N HIS A 152 13.77 -5.37 -9.96
CA HIS A 152 13.66 -4.60 -8.71
C HIS A 152 15.03 -4.06 -8.28
N ASN A 153 15.56 -3.15 -9.11
CA ASN A 153 16.98 -2.77 -9.15
C ASN A 153 17.52 -2.05 -7.90
N ASN A 154 16.66 -1.61 -6.99
CA ASN A 154 17.10 -1.05 -5.71
C ASN A 154 17.40 -2.13 -4.65
N VAL A 155 16.94 -3.37 -4.84
CA VAL A 155 17.04 -4.45 -3.85
C VAL A 155 18.23 -5.35 -4.16
N LEU A 156 19.17 -5.50 -3.21
CA LEU A 156 20.28 -6.44 -3.40
C LEU A 156 19.75 -7.87 -3.49
N GLY A 157 20.29 -8.63 -4.46
CA GLY A 157 19.88 -10.00 -4.74
C GLY A 157 18.65 -10.14 -5.66
N ALA A 158 18.00 -9.04 -6.04
CA ALA A 158 16.94 -9.09 -7.05
C ALA A 158 17.50 -9.43 -8.44
N THR A 159 16.68 -10.09 -9.26
CA THR A 159 17.02 -10.37 -10.66
C THR A 159 17.12 -9.07 -11.45
N MET A 160 18.24 -8.90 -12.17
CA MET A 160 18.50 -7.77 -13.04
C MET A 160 18.32 -8.18 -14.51
N PHE A 161 17.50 -7.43 -15.23
CA PHE A 161 17.26 -7.62 -16.65
C PHE A 161 18.03 -6.58 -17.48
N GLN A 162 18.13 -6.83 -18.79
CA GLN A 162 18.60 -5.82 -19.73
C GLN A 162 17.74 -4.56 -19.63
N HIS A 163 18.37 -3.39 -19.72
CA HIS A 163 17.65 -2.14 -19.90
C HIS A 163 16.82 -2.18 -21.20
N GLN A 164 15.83 -1.30 -21.28
CA GLN A 164 14.77 -1.39 -22.28
C GLN A 164 15.32 -1.35 -23.71
N ILE A 165 16.43 -0.67 -23.97
CA ILE A 165 17.03 -0.63 -25.32
C ILE A 165 17.51 -2.02 -25.76
N GLY A 166 18.09 -2.78 -24.84
CA GLY A 166 18.50 -4.16 -25.08
C GLY A 166 17.28 -5.08 -25.25
N LEU A 167 16.22 -4.85 -24.47
CA LEU A 167 14.96 -5.57 -24.64
C LEU A 167 14.29 -5.25 -25.99
N GLY A 168 14.33 -3.99 -26.44
CA GLY A 168 13.82 -3.56 -27.73
C GLY A 168 14.57 -4.22 -28.88
N ALA A 169 15.90 -4.31 -28.78
CA ALA A 169 16.75 -5.00 -29.76
C ALA A 169 16.41 -6.50 -29.94
N THR A 170 15.71 -7.13 -28.99
CA THR A 170 15.27 -8.53 -29.14
C THR A 170 14.11 -8.71 -30.10
N TRP A 171 13.35 -7.65 -30.41
CA TRP A 171 12.09 -7.72 -31.15
C TRP A 171 11.12 -8.80 -30.62
N ASN A 172 11.17 -9.06 -29.30
CA ASN A 172 10.41 -10.13 -28.65
C ASN A 172 9.44 -9.58 -27.60
N PRO A 173 8.23 -9.16 -28.00
CA PRO A 173 7.20 -8.63 -27.10
C PRO A 173 6.81 -9.60 -25.96
N LYS A 174 6.89 -10.92 -26.22
CA LYS A 174 6.60 -11.95 -25.21
C LYS A 174 7.67 -11.95 -24.11
N LEU A 175 8.95 -11.89 -24.47
CA LEU A 175 10.05 -11.79 -23.51
C LEU A 175 9.88 -10.56 -22.63
N VAL A 176 9.53 -9.40 -23.20
CA VAL A 176 9.34 -8.19 -22.40
C VAL A 176 8.17 -8.32 -21.41
N ALA A 177 7.08 -8.99 -21.82
CA ALA A 177 5.97 -9.30 -20.92
C ALA A 177 6.36 -10.30 -19.81
N ASP A 178 7.21 -11.28 -20.11
CA ASP A 178 7.76 -12.22 -19.13
C ASP A 178 8.66 -11.48 -18.11
N VAL A 179 9.51 -10.56 -18.56
CA VAL A 179 10.34 -9.68 -17.72
C VAL A 179 9.48 -8.78 -16.82
N ALA A 180 8.43 -8.17 -17.36
CA ALA A 180 7.50 -7.34 -16.60
C ALA A 180 6.78 -8.15 -15.50
N ARG A 181 6.33 -9.38 -15.81
CA ARG A 181 5.73 -10.28 -14.81
C ARG A 181 6.72 -10.69 -13.71
N ALA A 182 7.97 -10.99 -14.07
CA ALA A 182 9.01 -11.31 -13.10
C ALA A 182 9.30 -10.11 -12.17
N THR A 183 9.40 -8.91 -12.75
CA THR A 183 9.59 -7.66 -12.00
C THR A 183 8.41 -7.39 -11.07
N GLN A 184 7.16 -7.53 -11.54
CA GLN A 184 5.96 -7.37 -10.73
C GLN A 184 5.97 -8.29 -9.49
N ARG A 185 6.39 -9.55 -9.64
CA ARG A 185 6.47 -10.49 -8.51
C ARG A 185 7.53 -10.06 -7.50
N ALA A 186 8.68 -9.60 -7.96
CA ALA A 186 9.75 -9.11 -7.10
C ALA A 186 9.32 -7.85 -6.33
N THR A 187 8.69 -6.88 -6.98
CA THR A 187 8.20 -5.64 -6.34
C THR A 187 7.08 -5.93 -5.34
N ALA A 188 6.16 -6.85 -5.67
CA ALA A 188 5.10 -7.26 -4.77
C ALA A 188 5.64 -8.00 -3.53
N ALA A 189 6.70 -8.78 -3.67
CA ALA A 189 7.34 -9.49 -2.55
C ALA A 189 7.92 -8.54 -1.50
N THR A 190 8.30 -7.31 -1.89
CA THR A 190 8.78 -6.28 -0.96
C THR A 190 7.69 -5.30 -0.52
N GLY A 191 6.41 -5.58 -0.82
CA GLY A 191 5.27 -4.74 -0.45
C GLY A 191 5.06 -3.49 -1.32
N THR A 192 5.89 -3.28 -2.36
CA THR A 192 5.72 -2.14 -3.27
C THR A 192 4.63 -2.43 -4.31
N VAL A 193 3.76 -1.46 -4.56
CA VAL A 193 2.55 -1.64 -5.37
C VAL A 193 2.53 -0.79 -6.63
N TRP A 194 3.49 0.14 -6.78
CA TRP A 194 3.60 1.00 -7.94
C TRP A 194 5.06 1.06 -8.42
N ASN A 195 5.25 0.78 -9.71
CA ASN A 195 6.55 0.85 -10.38
C ASN A 195 6.55 2.03 -11.37
N PHE A 196 7.61 2.83 -11.40
CA PHE A 196 7.80 3.94 -12.33
C PHE A 196 8.39 3.47 -13.67
N SER A 197 7.75 2.47 -14.27
CA SER A 197 8.19 1.78 -15.50
C SER A 197 6.96 1.30 -16.27
N PRO A 198 7.00 1.23 -17.62
CA PRO A 198 8.16 1.47 -18.50
C PRO A 198 8.42 2.95 -18.82
N VAL A 199 9.63 3.23 -19.31
CA VAL A 199 9.97 4.53 -19.89
C VAL A 199 9.46 4.55 -21.33
N ALA A 200 8.65 5.56 -21.63
CA ALA A 200 7.84 5.63 -22.84
C ALA A 200 8.41 6.55 -23.93
N ASP A 201 9.60 7.10 -23.71
CA ASP A 201 10.24 8.05 -24.62
C ASP A 201 10.78 7.37 -25.88
N LEU A 202 10.97 8.15 -26.96
CA LEU A 202 11.62 7.70 -28.19
C LEU A 202 13.09 8.14 -28.18
N ALA A 203 14.01 7.19 -28.30
CA ALA A 203 15.45 7.44 -28.30
C ALA A 203 15.97 7.98 -29.64
N ARG A 204 15.66 9.24 -29.98
CA ARG A 204 16.10 9.86 -31.25
C ARG A 204 17.36 10.71 -31.16
N ASP A 205 17.81 11.02 -29.94
CA ASP A 205 19.04 11.76 -29.70
C ASP A 205 19.97 10.96 -28.78
N HIS A 206 21.02 10.38 -29.38
CA HIS A 206 22.03 9.58 -28.70
C HIS A 206 22.84 10.32 -27.63
N ARG A 207 22.78 11.65 -27.56
CA ARG A 207 23.44 12.44 -26.51
C ARG A 207 22.66 12.43 -25.20
N TRP A 208 21.39 12.00 -25.23
CA TRP A 208 20.55 11.98 -24.05
C TRP A 208 21.00 10.89 -23.07
N GLY A 209 21.34 11.25 -21.84
CA GLY A 209 21.86 10.32 -20.83
C GLY A 209 20.92 9.16 -20.45
N ARG A 210 19.63 9.26 -20.78
CA ARG A 210 18.62 8.21 -20.55
C ARG A 210 18.28 7.40 -21.80
N TYR A 211 19.07 7.53 -22.88
CA TYR A 211 18.85 6.84 -24.16
C TYR A 211 18.59 5.34 -24.00
N TYR A 212 19.36 4.69 -23.12
CA TYR A 212 19.27 3.25 -22.84
C TYR A 212 17.98 2.83 -22.12
N GLU A 213 17.28 3.76 -21.47
CA GLU A 213 16.05 3.47 -20.72
C GLU A 213 14.85 3.27 -21.62
N THR A 214 14.93 3.68 -22.90
CA THR A 214 13.85 3.52 -23.88
C THR A 214 13.98 2.23 -24.67
N TYR A 215 12.90 1.78 -25.33
CA TYR A 215 12.95 0.60 -26.18
C TYR A 215 13.56 0.84 -27.56
N SER A 216 13.35 2.02 -28.16
CA SER A 216 13.74 2.30 -29.55
C SER A 216 13.59 3.78 -29.92
N GLU A 217 14.19 4.17 -31.04
CA GLU A 217 13.85 5.40 -31.77
C GLU A 217 12.51 5.29 -32.55
N ASP A 218 12.07 4.05 -32.79
CA ASP A 218 10.91 3.70 -33.60
C ASP A 218 9.62 3.54 -32.77
N CYS A 219 8.57 4.21 -33.24
CA CYS A 219 7.26 4.20 -32.59
C CYS A 219 6.53 2.86 -32.70
N LEU A 220 6.76 2.07 -33.75
CA LEU A 220 6.05 0.81 -33.96
C LEU A 220 6.59 -0.27 -33.02
N LEU A 221 7.91 -0.35 -32.88
CA LEU A 221 8.58 -1.24 -31.94
C LEU A 221 8.17 -0.91 -30.49
N TYR A 222 8.05 0.39 -30.18
CA TYR A 222 7.49 0.84 -28.90
C TYR A 222 6.03 0.37 -28.70
N ASN A 223 5.16 0.54 -29.70
CA ASN A 223 3.72 0.27 -29.58
C ASN A 223 3.31 -1.19 -29.87
N SER A 224 4.24 -2.14 -29.74
CA SER A 224 3.94 -3.55 -30.00
C SER A 224 2.87 -4.10 -29.03
N PRO A 225 2.09 -5.15 -29.38
CA PRO A 225 0.87 -5.52 -28.67
C PRO A 225 1.01 -5.86 -27.17
N SER A 226 2.22 -6.20 -26.68
CA SER A 226 2.49 -6.43 -25.26
C SER A 226 2.85 -5.16 -24.46
N GLN A 227 3.04 -4.03 -25.16
CA GLN A 227 3.45 -2.72 -24.65
C GLN A 227 2.34 -1.66 -24.82
N ARG A 228 1.07 -2.08 -24.97
CA ARG A 228 -0.05 -1.17 -25.21
C ARG A 228 -0.34 -0.23 -24.03
N ASN A 229 0.49 0.79 -23.87
CA ASN A 229 0.05 2.11 -23.49
C ASN A 229 -0.79 2.69 -24.63
N ARG A 230 -1.82 3.46 -24.31
CA ARG A 230 -2.80 4.01 -25.26
C ARG A 230 -2.24 5.12 -26.17
N THR A 231 -0.92 5.21 -26.33
CA THR A 231 -0.23 6.19 -27.16
C THR A 231 0.00 5.60 -28.55
N ARG A 232 -0.99 5.74 -29.44
CA ARG A 232 -0.70 5.66 -30.87
C ARG A 232 0.19 6.85 -31.22
N CYS A 233 1.43 6.63 -31.62
CA CYS A 233 2.18 7.61 -32.40
C CYS A 233 1.44 7.84 -33.73
N VAL A 234 0.47 8.74 -33.77
CA VAL A 234 -0.20 9.13 -35.02
C VAL A 234 0.57 10.31 -35.62
N PHE A 235 1.65 10.04 -36.36
CA PHE A 235 2.12 10.98 -37.36
C PHE A 235 1.39 10.71 -38.67
N ARG A 236 0.14 11.18 -38.76
CA ARG A 236 -0.61 11.19 -40.02
C ARG A 236 -0.31 12.51 -40.74
N PHE A 237 0.85 12.63 -41.38
CA PHE A 237 1.05 13.67 -42.38
C PHE A 237 0.26 13.29 -43.64
N SER A 238 -1.02 13.64 -43.65
CA SER A 238 -1.84 13.61 -44.87
C SER A 238 -1.60 14.90 -45.65
N PHE A 239 -0.52 14.97 -46.44
CA PHE A 239 -0.47 15.93 -47.53
C PHE A 239 -1.31 15.40 -48.69
N SER A 240 -2.59 15.77 -48.68
CA SER A 240 -3.42 15.76 -49.88
C SER A 240 -4.02 17.15 -50.02
N LYS A 241 -3.29 18.03 -50.71
CA LYS A 241 -3.91 19.11 -51.46
C LYS A 241 -3.74 18.77 -52.93
N LYS A 242 -4.81 18.19 -53.48
CA LYS A 242 -5.10 18.22 -54.91
C LYS A 242 -4.97 19.67 -55.40
N LYS A 243 -4.21 19.87 -56.47
CA LYS A 243 -4.53 20.91 -57.45
C LYS A 243 -5.47 20.29 -58.47
#